data_AF-A0A0J7IWD0-F1
#
_entry.id   AF-A0A0J7IWD0-F1
#
_cell.length_a   1.000
_cell.length_b   1.000
_cell.length_c   1.000
_cell.angle_alpha   90.00
_cell.angle_beta   90.00
_cell.angle_gamma   90.00
#
_symmetry.space_group_name_H-M   'P 1'
#
loop_
_entity.id
_entity.type
_entity.pdbx_description
1 polymer ?
#
loop_
_entity_poly.entity_id
_entity_poly.type
_entity_poly.pdbx_seq_one_letter_code
_entity_poly.pdbx_strand_id
1 'polypeptide(L)'
;MLKLTKTETQYLNPLRTIPKLHNQHCHHKTQKKQIMKLTGNMDQFGTTGLFLTAIFSPCCFPLFAFAASALGLGSFELFGGWTMWIFQAMVLISVGGLYISYRKHRCMYPLMVAIPSGILIFYGYHFNDSEYWIYLLYAGMFGLLMATIWNYKLNKRHQTCDTCSTYNGSTVELKSTITCPNCGHKKDEMMPTDACVYFYECEQCKTRLKPLPGDCCVYCSYGTVKCPPMQAGVSKKIC
;
A
#
# COMPACT_ATOMS: atom_id res chain seq x y z
N MET A 1 -9.52 -60.51 -45.21
CA MET A 1 -8.96 -60.13 -46.54
C MET A 1 -9.15 -58.64 -46.74
N LEU A 2 -8.14 -57.98 -47.32
CA LEU A 2 -8.07 -56.57 -47.74
C LEU A 2 -7.79 -55.57 -46.58
N LYS A 3 -6.54 -55.18 -46.28
CA LYS A 3 -5.67 -54.16 -46.96
C LYS A 3 -6.43 -52.81 -47.05
N LEU A 4 -6.07 -51.72 -46.37
CA LEU A 4 -4.91 -50.85 -46.68
C LEU A 4 -4.71 -49.72 -45.63
N THR A 5 -3.43 -49.48 -45.28
CA THR A 5 -2.66 -48.20 -45.14
C THR A 5 -3.14 -47.07 -44.20
N LYS A 6 -2.36 -46.70 -43.16
CA LYS A 6 -1.25 -45.69 -43.12
C LYS A 6 -1.80 -44.27 -43.42
N THR A 7 -1.76 -43.27 -42.55
CA THR A 7 -0.64 -42.67 -41.76
C THR A 7 -1.23 -41.73 -40.68
N GLU A 8 -0.82 -41.85 -39.40
CA GLU A 8 -0.01 -40.87 -38.64
C GLU A 8 -0.61 -39.44 -38.62
N THR A 9 -0.88 -38.75 -37.51
CA THR A 9 -0.30 -38.69 -36.16
C THR A 9 -1.30 -37.85 -35.32
N GLN A 10 -1.86 -38.34 -34.22
CA GLN A 10 -1.26 -38.35 -32.88
C GLN A 10 -1.62 -37.11 -32.03
N TYR A 11 -2.32 -37.40 -30.92
CA TYR A 11 -2.62 -36.60 -29.70
C TYR A 11 -3.73 -35.54 -29.82
N LEU A 12 -5.01 -35.80 -29.43
CA LEU A 12 -5.53 -36.22 -28.11
C LEU A 12 -4.86 -35.48 -26.94
N ASN A 13 -5.55 -34.54 -26.30
CA ASN A 13 -6.24 -34.81 -25.03
C ASN A 13 -6.93 -33.56 -24.42
N PRO A 14 -7.85 -33.74 -23.45
CA PRO A 14 -9.15 -33.11 -23.46
C PRO A 14 -9.36 -32.14 -22.29
N LEU A 15 -10.45 -31.37 -22.40
CA LEU A 15 -11.27 -30.79 -21.33
C LEU A 15 -10.77 -31.05 -19.89
N ARG A 16 -10.13 -30.05 -19.28
CA ARG A 16 -9.95 -29.97 -17.83
C ARG A 16 -10.78 -28.80 -17.28
N THR A 17 -11.96 -29.18 -16.79
CA THR A 17 -12.70 -28.60 -15.66
C THR A 17 -12.10 -27.33 -15.04
N ILE A 18 -12.83 -26.22 -15.22
CA ILE A 18 -12.61 -24.92 -14.60
C ILE A 18 -12.99 -25.01 -13.11
N PRO A 19 -12.07 -24.86 -12.14
CA PRO A 19 -12.48 -24.56 -10.78
C PRO A 19 -12.91 -23.09 -10.71
N LYS A 20 -14.17 -22.88 -10.29
CA LYS A 20 -14.69 -21.58 -9.85
C LYS A 20 -13.75 -21.00 -8.79
N LEU A 21 -12.91 -20.03 -9.15
CA LEU A 21 -12.30 -19.14 -8.16
C LEU A 21 -13.13 -17.87 -8.06
N HIS A 22 -13.64 -17.69 -6.84
CA HIS A 22 -14.43 -16.60 -6.34
C HIS A 22 -13.92 -15.24 -6.83
N ASN A 23 -14.67 -14.66 -7.77
CA ASN A 23 -14.47 -13.32 -8.29
C ASN A 23 -14.91 -12.31 -7.23
N GLN A 24 -14.05 -12.04 -6.25
CA GLN A 24 -14.27 -10.98 -5.28
C GLN A 24 -14.03 -9.65 -5.99
N HIS A 25 -15.12 -9.12 -6.56
CA HIS A 25 -15.22 -7.78 -7.11
C HIS A 25 -14.70 -6.76 -6.10
N CYS A 26 -13.47 -6.28 -6.27
CA CYS A 26 -13.02 -5.06 -5.62
C CYS A 26 -13.56 -3.86 -6.41
N HIS A 27 -14.83 -3.53 -6.14
CA HIS A 27 -15.39 -2.21 -6.39
C HIS A 27 -14.56 -1.15 -5.66
N HIS A 28 -13.53 -0.58 -6.31
CA HIS A 28 -12.76 0.52 -5.73
C HIS A 28 -12.37 1.63 -6.71
N LYS A 29 -12.89 1.62 -7.94
CA LYS A 29 -12.55 2.66 -8.95
C LYS A 29 -13.28 3.99 -8.78
N THR A 30 -14.35 4.09 -7.98
CA THR A 30 -15.12 5.34 -7.86
C THR A 30 -14.63 6.30 -6.77
N GLN A 31 -13.83 5.84 -5.79
CA GLN A 31 -13.33 6.65 -4.67
C GLN A 31 -12.03 7.44 -4.97
N LYS A 32 -11.38 7.21 -6.12
CA LYS A 32 -10.06 7.79 -6.40
C LYS A 32 -10.10 9.29 -6.76
N LYS A 33 -11.25 9.80 -7.24
CA LYS A 33 -11.37 11.19 -7.72
C LYS A 33 -11.57 12.21 -6.60
N GLN A 34 -12.13 11.83 -5.45
CA GLN A 34 -12.34 12.75 -4.32
C GLN A 34 -11.20 12.74 -3.28
N ILE A 35 -10.45 11.64 -3.16
CA ILE A 35 -9.36 11.52 -2.17
C ILE A 35 -8.10 12.29 -2.59
N MET A 36 -7.87 12.53 -3.89
CA MET A 36 -6.70 13.29 -4.38
C MET A 36 -6.73 14.78 -4.00
N LYS A 37 -7.87 15.32 -3.57
CA LYS A 37 -8.00 16.72 -3.15
C LYS A 37 -7.64 16.95 -1.67
N LEU A 38 -7.42 15.89 -0.88
CA LEU A 38 -7.02 15.98 0.53
C LEU A 38 -5.51 15.80 0.77
N THR A 39 -4.72 15.52 -0.26
CA THR A 39 -3.29 15.17 -0.15
C THR A 39 -2.35 16.35 -0.34
N GLY A 40 -2.76 17.57 0.02
CA GLY A 40 -1.90 18.77 -0.06
C GLY A 40 -1.04 19.00 1.19
N ASN A 41 -1.48 18.49 2.36
CA ASN A 41 -0.90 18.85 3.66
C ASN A 41 -0.37 17.65 4.48
N MET A 42 -0.37 16.44 3.91
CA MET A 42 0.01 15.23 4.67
C MET A 42 1.48 15.23 5.11
N ASP A 43 2.38 15.87 4.36
CA ASP A 43 3.81 15.95 4.69
C ASP A 43 4.07 16.91 5.87
N GLN A 44 3.21 17.92 6.05
CA GLN A 44 3.27 18.89 7.15
C GLN A 44 2.79 18.27 8.48
N PHE A 45 1.76 17.41 8.45
CA PHE A 45 1.35 16.67 9.64
C PHE A 45 2.39 15.63 10.06
N GLY A 46 3.15 15.07 9.11
CA GLY A 46 4.24 14.13 9.38
C GLY A 46 5.41 14.76 10.13
N THR A 47 5.85 15.96 9.71
CA THR A 47 6.96 16.68 10.38
C THR A 47 6.54 17.22 11.75
N THR A 48 5.37 17.86 11.87
CA THR A 48 4.83 18.30 13.16
C THR A 48 4.65 17.12 14.14
N GLY A 49 4.22 15.97 13.63
CA GLY A 49 4.12 14.72 14.40
C GLY A 49 5.47 14.31 15.01
N LEU A 50 6.55 14.27 14.21
CA LEU A 50 7.89 13.87 14.65
C LEU A 50 8.46 14.79 15.75
N PHE A 51 8.20 16.10 15.64
CA PHE A 51 8.59 17.08 16.66
C PHE A 51 7.81 16.88 17.97
N LEU A 52 6.50 16.61 17.88
CA LEU A 52 5.68 16.32 19.05
C LEU A 52 6.12 15.02 19.75
N THR A 53 6.39 13.95 19.00
CA THR A 53 6.86 12.69 19.61
C THR A 53 8.21 12.85 20.30
N ALA A 54 9.10 13.70 19.79
CA ALA A 54 10.39 13.96 20.43
C ALA A 54 10.23 14.65 21.81
N ILE A 55 9.26 15.55 21.96
CA ILE A 55 8.97 16.25 23.21
C ILE A 55 8.33 15.32 24.25
N PHE A 56 7.48 14.38 23.81
CA PHE A 56 6.71 13.51 24.70
C PHE A 56 7.25 12.08 24.85
N SER A 57 8.39 11.74 24.23
CA SER A 57 8.97 10.41 24.34
C SER A 57 9.68 10.20 25.68
N PRO A 58 9.43 9.08 26.39
CA PRO A 58 10.09 8.74 27.65
C PRO A 58 11.63 8.66 27.57
N CYS A 59 12.20 8.39 26.40
CA CYS A 59 13.66 8.31 26.22
C CYS A 59 14.34 9.68 26.05
N CYS A 60 13.59 10.72 25.73
CA CYS A 60 14.09 12.10 25.58
C CYS A 60 13.76 12.95 26.81
N PHE A 61 12.81 12.48 27.63
CA PHE A 61 12.43 13.07 28.89
C PHE A 61 13.59 13.41 29.83
N PRO A 62 14.63 12.56 29.99
CA PRO A 62 15.80 12.92 30.78
C PRO A 62 16.52 14.15 30.23
N LEU A 63 16.68 14.26 28.91
CA LEU A 63 17.34 15.40 28.25
C LEU A 63 16.54 16.70 28.43
N PHE A 64 15.21 16.63 28.30
CA PHE A 64 14.34 17.77 28.55
C PHE A 64 14.25 18.13 30.04
N ALA A 65 14.28 17.15 30.94
CA ALA A 65 14.37 17.38 32.38
C ALA A 65 15.69 18.09 32.76
N PHE A 66 16.81 17.70 32.15
CA PHE A 66 18.08 18.42 32.29
C PHE A 66 17.99 19.87 31.78
N ALA A 67 17.39 20.10 30.60
CA ALA A 67 17.22 21.45 30.05
C ALA A 67 16.26 22.32 30.88
N ALA A 68 15.15 21.77 31.36
CA ALA A 68 14.19 22.45 32.23
C ALA A 68 14.80 22.76 33.61
N SER A 69 15.61 21.83 34.15
CA SER A 69 16.37 22.04 35.39
C SER A 69 17.40 23.16 35.21
N ALA A 70 18.08 23.22 34.06
CA ALA A 70 19.01 24.29 33.73
C ALA A 70 18.34 25.67 33.60
N LEU A 71 17.06 25.71 33.21
CA LEU A 71 16.24 26.92 33.17
C LEU A 71 15.54 27.24 34.52
N GLY A 72 15.83 26.48 35.59
CA GLY A 72 15.27 26.71 36.92
C GLY A 72 13.81 26.26 37.08
N LEU A 73 13.25 25.51 36.14
CA LEU A 73 11.89 24.96 36.17
C LEU A 73 11.78 23.62 36.92
N GLY A 74 12.83 23.22 37.64
CA GLY A 74 12.93 21.91 38.31
C GLY A 74 11.95 21.69 39.48
N SER A 75 11.17 22.71 39.87
CA SER A 75 10.17 22.64 40.95
C SER A 75 8.75 22.37 40.46
N PHE A 76 8.50 22.33 39.15
CA PHE A 76 7.25 21.79 38.66
C PHE A 76 7.29 20.26 38.86
N GLU A 77 6.38 19.73 39.67
CA GLU A 77 5.91 18.33 39.57
C GLU A 77 5.19 18.13 38.22
N LEU A 78 5.87 18.46 37.12
CA LEU A 78 5.37 18.51 35.75
C LEU A 78 4.86 17.14 35.27
N PHE A 79 5.08 16.12 36.09
CA PHE A 79 4.75 14.73 35.89
C PHE A 79 3.93 14.12 37.02
N GLY A 80 3.00 14.88 37.60
CA GLY A 80 1.90 14.30 38.39
C GLY A 80 1.14 13.22 37.59
N GLY A 81 0.25 12.46 38.26
CA GLY A 81 -0.43 11.25 37.72
C GLY A 81 -1.18 11.39 36.37
N TRP A 82 -1.24 12.59 35.81
CA TRP A 82 -1.76 12.90 34.47
C TRP A 82 -0.86 12.42 33.32
N THR A 83 0.45 12.30 33.51
CA THR A 83 1.40 11.84 32.47
C THR A 83 1.06 10.46 31.92
N MET A 84 0.48 9.64 32.77
CA MET A 84 0.11 8.27 32.47
C MET A 84 -1.03 8.21 31.45
N TRP A 85 -2.01 9.10 31.60
CA TRP A 85 -3.09 9.27 30.62
C TRP A 85 -2.58 9.78 29.27
N ILE A 86 -1.57 10.66 29.28
CA ILE A 86 -0.96 11.19 28.07
C ILE A 86 -0.23 10.08 27.29
N PHE A 87 0.57 9.25 27.98
CA PHE A 87 1.27 8.13 27.36
C PHE A 87 0.28 7.13 26.75
N GLN A 88 -0.79 6.80 27.48
CA GLN A 88 -1.82 5.89 26.99
C GLN A 88 -2.55 6.46 25.76
N ALA A 89 -2.83 7.76 25.73
CA ALA A 89 -3.43 8.43 24.57
C ALA A 89 -2.54 8.33 23.32
N MET A 90 -1.21 8.51 23.46
CA MET A 90 -0.27 8.37 22.35
C MET A 90 -0.23 6.93 21.81
N VAL A 91 -0.27 5.92 22.68
CA VAL A 91 -0.35 4.50 22.27
C VAL A 91 -1.63 4.24 21.48
N LEU A 92 -2.77 4.76 21.94
CA LEU A 92 -4.05 4.63 21.22
C LEU A 92 -4.03 5.32 19.85
N ILE A 93 -3.46 6.53 19.78
CA ILE A 93 -3.30 7.25 18.51
C ILE A 93 -2.39 6.46 17.55
N SER A 94 -1.30 5.88 18.05
CA SER A 94 -0.38 5.05 17.25
C SER A 94 -1.07 3.79 16.69
N VAL A 95 -1.80 3.05 17.54
CA VAL A 95 -2.58 1.89 17.11
C VAL A 95 -3.70 2.31 16.14
N GLY A 96 -4.35 3.45 16.38
CA GLY A 96 -5.34 4.04 15.47
C GLY A 96 -4.76 4.38 14.10
N GLY A 97 -3.56 4.95 14.05
CA GLY A 97 -2.81 5.20 12.81
C GLY A 97 -2.51 3.91 12.05
N LEU A 98 -2.06 2.86 12.74
CA LEU A 98 -1.85 1.53 12.15
C LEU A 98 -3.16 0.89 11.67
N TYR A 99 -4.27 1.12 12.37
CA TYR A 99 -5.58 0.66 11.95
C TYR A 99 -6.09 1.37 10.69
N ILE A 100 -5.88 2.68 10.57
CA ILE A 100 -6.18 3.44 9.35
C ILE A 100 -5.28 2.94 8.19
N SER A 101 -4.00 2.68 8.45
CA SER A 101 -3.08 2.05 7.49
C SER A 101 -3.61 0.69 7.00
N TYR A 102 -4.09 -0.15 7.93
CA TYR A 102 -4.71 -1.43 7.62
C TYR A 102 -5.95 -1.29 6.73
N ARG A 103 -6.85 -0.35 7.03
CA ARG A 103 -8.05 -0.14 6.20
C ARG A 103 -7.72 0.28 4.76
N LYS A 104 -6.59 0.97 4.55
CA LYS A 104 -6.16 1.42 3.22
C LYS A 104 -5.47 0.34 2.40
N HIS A 105 -4.60 -0.47 3.00
CA HIS A 105 -3.75 -1.43 2.28
C HIS A 105 -4.12 -2.91 2.51
N ARG A 106 -5.11 -3.21 3.38
CA ARG A 106 -5.61 -4.56 3.71
C ARG A 106 -4.57 -5.55 4.27
N CYS A 107 -3.39 -5.11 4.69
CA CYS A 107 -2.36 -5.97 5.28
C CYS A 107 -2.50 -6.08 6.81
N MET A 108 -2.87 -7.25 7.33
CA MET A 108 -3.23 -7.44 8.75
C MET A 108 -2.02 -7.54 9.70
N TYR A 109 -0.84 -7.93 9.20
CA TYR A 109 0.32 -8.28 10.03
C TYR A 109 0.79 -7.20 11.02
N PRO A 110 1.04 -5.94 10.63
CA PRO A 110 1.52 -4.93 11.58
C PRO A 110 0.47 -4.58 12.65
N LEU A 111 -0.82 -4.62 12.30
CA LEU A 111 -1.91 -4.40 13.25
C LEU A 111 -2.01 -5.54 14.28
N MET A 112 -1.82 -6.80 13.85
CA MET A 112 -1.81 -7.97 14.72
C MET A 112 -0.67 -7.97 15.74
N VAL A 113 0.44 -7.27 15.46
CA VAL A 113 1.53 -7.07 16.44
C VAL A 113 1.26 -5.87 17.34
N ALA A 114 0.67 -4.80 16.80
CA ALA A 114 0.44 -3.56 17.55
C ALA A 114 -0.65 -3.66 18.62
N ILE A 115 -1.76 -4.36 18.33
CA ILE A 115 -2.86 -4.56 19.30
C ILE A 115 -2.38 -5.26 20.59
N PRO A 116 -1.73 -6.45 20.54
CA PRO A 116 -1.26 -7.10 21.76
C PRO A 116 -0.18 -6.28 22.46
N SER A 117 0.66 -5.55 21.71
CA SER A 117 1.66 -4.64 22.30
C SER A 117 1.01 -3.51 23.10
N GLY A 118 -0.06 -2.89 22.58
CA GLY A 118 -0.82 -1.86 23.29
C GLY A 118 -1.57 -2.39 24.52
N ILE A 119 -2.12 -3.61 24.43
CA ILE A 119 -2.75 -4.29 25.58
C ILE A 119 -1.72 -4.60 26.66
N LEU A 120 -0.52 -5.05 26.29
CA LEU A 120 0.57 -5.34 27.22
C LEU A 120 0.99 -4.10 28.00
N ILE A 121 1.08 -2.95 27.33
CA ILE A 121 1.38 -1.66 27.96
C ILE A 121 0.29 -1.28 28.95
N PHE A 122 -0.98 -1.37 28.56
CA PHE A 122 -2.10 -1.05 29.43
C PHE A 122 -2.18 -1.97 30.65
N TYR A 123 -1.96 -3.27 30.43
CA TYR A 123 -1.98 -4.27 31.49
C TYR A 123 -0.84 -4.09 32.48
N GLY A 124 0.39 -3.96 31.97
CA GLY A 124 1.57 -3.72 32.81
C GLY A 124 1.41 -2.47 33.66
N TYR A 125 0.73 -1.45 33.14
CA TYR A 125 0.52 -0.21 33.88
C TYR A 125 -0.59 -0.28 34.93
N HIS A 126 -1.76 -0.84 34.61
CA HIS A 126 -2.94 -0.72 35.48
C HIS A 126 -3.13 -1.87 36.47
N PHE A 127 -2.55 -3.05 36.18
CA PHE A 127 -2.80 -4.27 36.94
C PHE A 127 -1.56 -4.83 37.65
N ASN A 128 -0.36 -4.35 37.31
CA ASN A 128 0.88 -4.90 37.85
C ASN A 128 1.57 -3.88 38.76
N ASP A 129 1.30 -3.95 40.06
CA ASP A 129 1.98 -3.13 41.09
C ASP A 129 3.42 -3.61 41.39
N SER A 130 3.83 -4.71 40.77
CA SER A 130 5.13 -5.33 40.96
C SER A 130 6.22 -4.64 40.11
N GLU A 131 7.47 -4.70 40.56
CA GLU A 131 8.65 -4.09 39.90
C GLU A 131 8.82 -4.50 38.43
N TYR A 132 8.18 -5.59 38.01
CA TYR A 132 8.15 -6.08 36.64
C TYR A 132 7.35 -5.22 35.63
N TRP A 133 6.55 -4.26 36.09
CA TRP A 133 5.71 -3.43 35.20
C TRP A 133 6.52 -2.69 34.14
N ILE A 134 7.74 -2.25 34.48
CA ILE A 134 8.63 -1.52 33.59
C ILE A 134 9.13 -2.39 32.43
N TYR A 135 9.37 -3.68 32.67
CA TYR A 135 9.79 -4.62 31.62
C TYR A 135 8.66 -4.90 30.63
N LEU A 136 7.40 -5.01 31.12
CA LEU A 136 6.23 -5.17 30.26
C LEU A 136 6.00 -3.94 29.38
N LEU A 137 6.19 -2.76 29.93
CA LEU A 137 6.10 -1.50 29.20
C LEU A 137 7.16 -1.45 28.08
N TYR A 138 8.43 -1.75 28.40
CA TYR A 138 9.49 -1.76 27.38
C TYR A 138 9.28 -2.83 26.31
N ALA A 139 8.82 -4.02 26.69
CA ALA A 139 8.48 -5.07 25.73
C ALA A 139 7.37 -4.62 24.76
N GLY A 140 6.33 -3.96 25.28
CA GLY A 140 5.26 -3.40 24.45
C GLY A 140 5.72 -2.28 23.53
N MET A 141 6.58 -1.37 24.00
CA MET A 141 7.17 -0.32 23.16
C MET A 141 8.02 -0.90 22.03
N PHE A 142 8.84 -1.92 22.34
CA PHE A 142 9.61 -2.64 21.32
C PHE A 142 8.69 -3.30 20.28
N GLY A 143 7.59 -3.90 20.71
CA GLY A 143 6.57 -4.47 19.84
C GLY A 143 5.94 -3.44 18.88
N LEU A 144 5.58 -2.25 19.37
CA LEU A 144 5.07 -1.15 18.54
C LEU A 144 6.09 -0.62 17.54
N LEU A 145 7.36 -0.51 17.96
CA LEU A 145 8.47 -0.10 17.09
C LEU A 145 8.64 -1.12 15.94
N MET A 146 8.68 -2.41 16.26
CA MET A 146 8.78 -3.49 15.28
C MET A 146 7.57 -3.52 14.33
N ALA A 147 6.35 -3.32 14.84
CA ALA A 147 5.15 -3.20 14.03
C ALA A 147 5.23 -2.01 13.05
N THR A 148 5.77 -0.88 13.51
CA THR A 148 5.96 0.33 12.69
C THR A 148 7.02 0.12 11.60
N ILE A 149 8.15 -0.49 11.93
CA ILE A 149 9.18 -0.86 10.95
C ILE A 149 8.60 -1.81 9.91
N TRP A 150 7.81 -2.80 10.34
CA TRP A 150 7.17 -3.75 9.43
C TRP A 150 6.18 -3.04 8.51
N ASN A 151 5.35 -2.15 9.05
CA ASN A 151 4.43 -1.31 8.29
C ASN A 151 5.18 -0.42 7.27
N TYR A 152 6.27 0.21 7.68
CA TYR A 152 7.11 1.04 6.78
C TYR A 152 7.75 0.21 5.67
N LYS A 153 8.37 -0.92 5.99
CA LYS A 153 9.01 -1.81 5.02
C LYS A 153 7.99 -2.42 4.05
N LEU A 154 6.80 -2.76 4.55
CA LEU A 154 5.71 -3.28 3.73
C LEU A 154 5.16 -2.19 2.81
N ASN A 155 4.93 -0.98 3.32
CA ASN A 155 4.49 0.15 2.52
C ASN A 155 5.51 0.49 1.41
N LYS A 156 6.82 0.44 1.73
CA LYS A 156 7.89 0.60 0.74
C LYS A 156 7.94 -0.54 -0.29
N ARG A 157 7.59 -1.77 0.09
CA ARG A 157 7.43 -2.90 -0.85
C ARG A 157 6.18 -2.76 -1.72
N HIS A 158 5.09 -2.20 -1.21
CA HIS A 158 3.92 -1.87 -2.02
C HIS A 158 4.18 -0.72 -3.00
N GLN A 159 5.03 0.26 -2.64
CA GLN A 159 5.47 1.29 -3.60
C GLN A 159 6.19 0.70 -4.82
N THR A 160 6.83 -0.47 -4.72
CA THR A 160 7.41 -1.16 -5.88
C THR A 160 6.38 -1.99 -6.69
N CYS A 161 5.12 -2.04 -6.26
CA CYS A 161 4.05 -2.84 -6.87
C CYS A 161 2.77 -2.06 -7.15
N ASP A 162 2.73 -0.73 -6.98
CA ASP A 162 1.56 0.08 -7.36
C ASP A 162 1.33 0.10 -8.88
N THR A 163 2.34 -0.30 -9.66
CA THR A 163 2.27 -0.43 -11.11
C THR A 163 2.04 -1.87 -11.57
N CYS A 164 2.17 -2.88 -10.71
CA CYS A 164 2.12 -4.28 -11.12
C CYS A 164 0.87 -4.98 -10.58
N SER A 165 0.12 -5.62 -11.47
CA SER A 165 -1.04 -6.45 -11.09
C SER A 165 -0.84 -7.90 -11.55
N THR A 166 -1.61 -8.83 -11.00
CA THR A 166 -1.65 -10.21 -11.47
C THR A 166 -2.76 -10.37 -12.50
N TYR A 167 -2.40 -10.57 -13.77
CA TYR A 167 -3.34 -10.89 -14.86
C TYR A 167 -3.17 -12.36 -15.25
N ASN A 168 -4.22 -13.16 -15.10
CA ASN A 168 -4.24 -14.59 -15.43
C ASN A 168 -3.06 -15.39 -14.83
N GLY A 169 -2.63 -15.06 -13.60
CA GLY A 169 -1.51 -15.70 -12.90
C GLY A 169 -0.11 -15.18 -13.27
N SER A 170 -0.01 -14.18 -14.16
CA SER A 170 1.25 -13.54 -14.55
C SER A 170 1.34 -12.11 -14.02
N THR A 171 2.55 -11.66 -13.65
CA THR A 171 2.81 -10.28 -13.17
C THR A 171 2.90 -9.32 -14.35
N VAL A 172 2.02 -8.33 -14.41
CA VAL A 172 1.92 -7.36 -15.52
C VAL A 172 2.05 -5.92 -15.02
N GLU A 173 2.74 -5.07 -15.78
CA GLU A 173 2.95 -3.65 -15.46
C GLU A 173 1.87 -2.78 -16.14
N LEU A 174 1.08 -2.06 -15.36
CA LEU A 174 -0.03 -1.21 -15.78
C LEU A 174 0.36 0.25 -15.99
N LYS A 175 1.52 0.69 -15.47
CA LYS A 175 1.96 2.07 -15.68
C LYS A 175 2.58 2.19 -17.07
N SER A 176 1.99 3.02 -17.91
CA SER A 176 2.49 3.29 -19.26
C SER A 176 2.46 4.79 -19.54
N THR A 177 3.52 5.30 -20.16
CA THR A 177 3.57 6.67 -20.65
C THR A 177 3.03 6.69 -22.08
N ILE A 178 1.89 7.36 -22.30
CA ILE A 178 1.33 7.57 -23.65
C ILE A 178 2.02 8.78 -24.26
N THR A 179 2.57 8.62 -25.46
CA THR A 179 3.13 9.73 -26.24
C THR A 179 2.19 10.11 -27.38
N CYS A 180 1.74 11.37 -27.42
CA CYS A 180 0.87 11.84 -28.49
C CYS A 180 1.68 12.05 -29.79
N PRO A 181 1.31 11.41 -30.91
CA PRO A 181 2.01 11.59 -32.19
C PRO A 181 1.78 12.98 -32.82
N ASN A 182 0.73 13.69 -32.43
CA ASN A 182 0.39 15.00 -33.01
C ASN A 182 1.15 16.17 -32.38
N CYS A 183 1.46 16.09 -31.08
CA CYS A 183 2.09 17.20 -30.34
C CYS A 183 3.33 16.80 -29.52
N GLY A 184 3.68 15.51 -29.46
CA GLY A 184 4.81 15.01 -28.67
C GLY A 184 4.59 14.98 -27.16
N HIS A 185 3.40 15.38 -26.67
CA HIS A 185 3.08 15.36 -25.25
C HIS A 185 3.14 13.93 -24.68
N LYS A 186 3.80 13.77 -23.53
CA LYS A 186 3.94 12.50 -22.81
C LYS A 186 3.15 12.56 -21.52
N LYS A 187 2.32 11.55 -21.28
CA LYS A 187 1.54 11.46 -20.05
C LYS A 187 1.61 10.05 -19.46
N ASP A 188 1.96 10.00 -18.17
CA ASP A 188 1.93 8.77 -17.39
C ASP A 188 0.49 8.43 -17.01
N GLU A 189 0.02 7.27 -17.46
CA GLU A 189 -1.31 6.76 -17.12
C GLU A 189 -1.27 5.30 -16.64
N MET A 190 -2.29 4.95 -15.87
CA MET A 190 -2.50 3.57 -15.44
C MET A 190 -3.49 2.88 -16.38
N MET A 191 -3.01 1.83 -17.04
CA MET A 191 -3.82 1.04 -17.94
C MET A 191 -4.89 0.26 -17.16
N PRO A 192 -6.16 0.30 -17.59
CA PRO A 192 -7.19 -0.55 -17.01
C PRO A 192 -6.97 -2.03 -17.41
N THR A 193 -7.16 -2.93 -16.45
CA THR A 193 -7.15 -4.40 -16.66
C THR A 193 -8.48 -4.95 -17.17
N ASP A 194 -9.55 -4.17 -17.05
CA ASP A 194 -10.93 -4.64 -17.22
C ASP A 194 -11.41 -4.50 -18.67
N ALA A 195 -10.74 -3.68 -19.49
CA ALA A 195 -11.07 -3.44 -20.89
C ALA A 195 -9.93 -2.77 -21.67
N CYS A 196 -9.89 -2.97 -23.00
CA CYS A 196 -8.98 -2.28 -23.90
C CYS A 196 -9.42 -0.82 -24.16
N VAL A 197 -8.51 0.13 -24.00
CA VAL A 197 -8.75 1.55 -24.34
C VAL A 197 -8.49 1.76 -25.82
N TYR A 198 -9.57 1.85 -26.60
CA TYR A 198 -9.50 2.07 -28.05
C TYR A 198 -9.41 3.56 -28.42
N PHE A 199 -10.04 4.44 -27.64
CA PHE A 199 -10.01 5.88 -27.86
C PHE A 199 -9.32 6.57 -26.69
N TYR A 200 -8.38 7.45 -27.02
CA TYR A 200 -7.68 8.26 -26.04
C TYR A 200 -7.67 9.72 -26.46
N GLU A 201 -8.01 10.63 -25.57
CA GLU A 201 -7.98 12.07 -25.86
C GLU A 201 -6.74 12.69 -25.22
N CYS A 202 -5.89 13.31 -26.03
CA CYS A 202 -4.70 13.98 -25.51
C CYS A 202 -5.09 15.22 -24.72
N GLU A 203 -4.56 15.39 -23.50
CA GLU A 203 -4.89 16.55 -22.66
C GLU A 203 -4.38 17.89 -23.22
N GLN A 204 -3.29 17.87 -23.98
CA GLN A 204 -2.67 19.09 -24.51
C GLN A 204 -3.34 19.57 -25.80
N CYS A 205 -3.48 18.70 -26.80
CA CYS A 205 -4.04 19.09 -28.11
C CYS A 205 -5.50 18.65 -28.31
N LYS A 206 -6.13 17.99 -27.32
CA LYS A 206 -7.51 17.46 -27.36
C LYS A 206 -7.80 16.55 -28.55
N THR A 207 -6.77 16.06 -29.23
CA THR A 207 -6.91 15.15 -30.36
C THR A 207 -7.26 13.77 -29.86
N ARG A 208 -8.26 13.14 -30.46
CA ARG A 208 -8.62 11.74 -30.19
C ARG A 208 -7.74 10.80 -31.00
N LEU A 209 -6.88 10.07 -30.30
CA LEU A 209 -6.03 9.02 -30.83
C LEU A 209 -6.80 7.71 -30.93
N LYS A 210 -6.53 6.96 -32.01
CA LYS A 210 -6.98 5.59 -32.25
C LYS A 210 -5.75 4.70 -32.44
N PRO A 211 -5.79 3.41 -32.07
CA PRO A 211 -4.66 2.50 -32.29
C PRO A 211 -4.28 2.42 -33.77
N LEU A 212 -3.00 2.11 -34.01
CA LEU A 212 -2.46 1.83 -35.33
C LEU A 212 -3.04 0.51 -35.87
N PRO A 213 -3.15 0.36 -37.21
CA PRO A 213 -3.63 -0.88 -37.81
C PRO A 213 -2.74 -2.05 -37.40
N GLY A 214 -3.34 -3.06 -36.78
CA GLY A 214 -2.63 -4.24 -36.28
C GLY A 214 -2.36 -4.25 -34.77
N ASP A 215 -2.66 -3.17 -34.05
CA ASP A 215 -2.62 -3.09 -32.59
C ASP A 215 -4.02 -3.12 -31.97
N CYS A 216 -4.11 -3.60 -30.73
CA CYS A 216 -5.37 -3.80 -30.01
C CYS A 216 -5.87 -2.56 -29.23
N CYS A 217 -4.99 -1.66 -28.81
CA CYS A 217 -5.34 -0.51 -27.98
C CYS A 217 -4.32 0.62 -28.11
N VAL A 218 -4.69 1.82 -27.66
CA VAL A 218 -3.83 3.02 -27.73
C VAL A 218 -2.48 2.80 -27.05
N TYR A 219 -2.46 2.06 -25.93
CA TYR A 219 -1.22 1.75 -25.22
C TYR A 219 -0.27 0.85 -26.02
N CYS A 220 -0.79 -0.08 -26.83
CA CYS A 220 0.06 -0.91 -27.70
C CYS A 220 0.72 -0.10 -28.82
N SER A 221 0.03 0.93 -29.31
CA SER A 221 0.53 1.79 -30.40
C SER A 221 1.41 2.94 -29.93
N TYR A 222 1.05 3.60 -28.83
CA TYR A 222 1.65 4.87 -28.39
C TYR A 222 2.17 4.84 -26.95
N GLY A 223 2.02 3.71 -26.24
CA GLY A 223 2.49 3.52 -24.88
C GLY A 223 3.91 2.95 -24.81
N THR A 224 4.60 3.23 -23.71
CA THR A 224 5.89 2.60 -23.39
C THR A 224 5.76 1.13 -23.01
N VAL A 225 4.63 0.75 -22.41
CA VAL A 225 4.36 -0.61 -21.93
C VAL A 225 3.14 -1.18 -22.65
N LYS A 226 3.25 -2.43 -23.12
CA LYS A 226 2.17 -3.13 -23.85
C LYS A 226 1.01 -3.50 -22.92
N CYS A 227 -0.15 -3.80 -23.50
CA CYS A 227 -1.35 -4.13 -22.71
C CYS A 227 -1.23 -5.46 -21.94
N PRO A 228 -2.01 -5.65 -20.86
CA PRO A 228 -1.93 -6.85 -20.01
C PRO A 228 -2.01 -8.18 -20.77
N PRO A 229 -2.90 -8.37 -21.76
CA PRO A 229 -2.93 -9.60 -22.56
C PRO A 229 -1.61 -9.87 -23.31
N MET A 230 -0.97 -8.82 -23.82
CA MET A 230 0.30 -8.93 -24.56
C MET A 230 1.48 -9.20 -23.63
N GLN A 231 1.49 -8.60 -22.43
CA GLN A 231 2.50 -8.88 -21.40
C GLN A 231 2.39 -10.30 -20.84
N ALA A 232 1.16 -10.81 -20.71
CA ALA A 232 0.88 -12.17 -20.25
C ALA A 232 1.10 -13.25 -21.33
N GLY A 233 1.53 -12.88 -22.55
CA GLY A 233 1.77 -13.82 -23.65
C GLY A 233 0.51 -14.40 -24.29
N VAL A 234 -0.68 -13.88 -23.97
CA VAL A 234 -1.94 -14.28 -24.60
C VAL A 234 -2.10 -13.46 -25.88
N SER A 235 -1.46 -13.93 -26.96
CA SER A 235 -1.34 -13.19 -28.21
C SER A 235 -2.68 -13.08 -28.97
N LYS A 236 -3.04 -11.82 -29.27
CA LYS A 236 -3.77 -11.28 -30.44
C LYS A 236 -5.11 -11.87 -30.91
N LYS A 237 -5.60 -13.00 -30.39
CA LYS A 237 -6.88 -13.62 -30.82
C LYS A 237 -8.10 -13.20 -30.01
N ILE A 238 -7.92 -12.41 -28.95
CA ILE A 238 -8.98 -11.86 -28.11
C ILE A 238 -8.88 -10.33 -28.20
N CYS A 239 -9.29 -9.77 -29.32
CA CYS A 239 -9.68 -8.37 -29.51
C CYS A 239 -10.70 -8.34 -30.64
#